data_AF-A0A7C4UHT1-F1
#
_entry.id   AF-A0A7C4UHT1-F1
#
_cell.length_a   1.000
_cell.length_b   1.000
_cell.length_c   1.000
_cell.angle_alpha   90.00
_cell.angle_beta   90.00
_cell.angle_gamma   90.00
#
_symmetry.space_group_name_H-M   'P 1'
#
loop_
_entity.id
_entity.type
_entity.pdbx_description
1 polymer ?
#
loop_
_entity_poly.entity_id
_entity_poly.type
_entity_poly.pdbx_seq_one_letter_code
_entity_poly.pdbx_strand_id
1 'polypeptide(L)'
;MADQMVLARIVNMRGVDLRRFEFDYDLTWAGFFFASDGTILGRFGGRDGPSPDKYLTLPGLKHAMKSAIDRNGRPAGKPMETALSETADKIRHVEDYPASRRLKANACIHCHQVYDFRRDYARSKNTFTREQIWVYPLPENLGFSIDPNQQNRITSVKADSPAAKAGLKAADELIFIDREHIASFADIQHALHVAPNEGSIRFTWMRNGKRNEAEVDLPARWRETDISWRESMWNLEPSASVYGKDLTEAEKKSLGLKATQVAFRQGDYVPPAAASAGIRKGDIILGIKGKELEMNMLQFNVYVRLNYKPGEKVVYEFLRGGKRQEAAVTLPKKTF
;
A
#
# COMPACT_ATOMS: atom_id res chain seq x y z
N MET A 1 9.52 15.96 24.50
CA MET A 1 8.28 15.87 23.68
C MET A 1 7.48 14.63 24.04
N ALA A 2 8.10 13.44 24.02
CA ALA A 2 7.43 12.21 24.46
C ALA A 2 6.89 12.31 25.90
N ASP A 3 7.57 13.02 26.80
CA ASP A 3 7.11 13.23 28.19
C ASP A 3 5.81 14.03 28.33
N GLN A 4 5.33 14.64 27.24
CA GLN A 4 4.02 15.33 27.18
C GLN A 4 2.91 14.40 26.66
N MET A 5 3.21 13.14 26.39
CA MET A 5 2.30 12.17 25.79
C MET A 5 2.23 10.89 26.64
N VAL A 6 1.07 10.22 26.60
CA VAL A 6 0.94 8.84 27.07
C VAL A 6 1.35 7.90 25.93
N LEU A 7 2.36 7.08 26.16
CA LEU A 7 2.86 6.14 25.15
C LEU A 7 2.12 4.80 25.26
N ALA A 8 1.54 4.36 24.15
CA ALA A 8 0.90 3.06 24.03
C ALA A 8 1.45 2.30 22.83
N ARG A 9 1.45 0.96 22.92
CA ARG A 9 1.88 0.08 21.84
C ARG A 9 0.82 -0.98 21.59
N ILE A 10 0.38 -1.07 20.34
CA ILE A 10 -0.50 -2.12 19.86
C ILE A 10 0.33 -3.06 18.99
N VAL A 11 0.28 -4.36 19.29
CA VAL A 11 1.01 -5.41 18.54
C VAL A 11 0.09 -6.48 17.97
N ASN A 12 -1.22 -6.32 18.14
CA ASN A 12 -2.26 -7.25 17.73
C ASN A 12 -3.49 -6.44 17.32
N MET A 13 -4.06 -6.72 16.15
CA MET A 13 -5.24 -5.99 15.67
C MET A 13 -6.55 -6.41 16.34
N ARG A 14 -6.52 -7.46 17.17
CA ARG A 14 -7.67 -7.89 17.94
C ARG A 14 -8.14 -6.80 18.90
N GLY A 15 -9.44 -6.49 18.86
CA GLY A 15 -10.07 -5.43 19.65
C GLY A 15 -9.73 -4.02 19.19
N VAL A 16 -8.97 -3.83 18.10
CA VAL A 16 -8.70 -2.50 17.54
C VAL A 16 -9.93 -2.01 16.79
N ASP A 17 -10.45 -0.83 17.17
CA ASP A 17 -11.58 -0.18 16.49
C ASP A 17 -11.11 0.32 15.11
N LEU A 18 -11.48 -0.43 14.06
CA LEU A 18 -11.08 -0.17 12.68
C LEU A 18 -11.66 1.12 12.11
N ARG A 19 -12.68 1.70 12.76
CA ARG A 19 -13.28 2.99 12.37
C ARG A 19 -12.45 4.18 12.85
N ARG A 20 -11.54 3.93 13.79
CA ARG A 20 -10.73 4.97 14.44
C ARG A 20 -9.26 4.85 14.06
N PHE A 21 -8.75 3.63 14.05
CA PHE A 21 -7.37 3.35 13.65
C PHE A 21 -7.32 2.94 12.18
N GLU A 22 -7.60 3.91 11.32
CA GLU A 22 -7.46 3.80 9.87
C GLU A 22 -6.06 4.25 9.45
N PHE A 23 -5.29 3.29 8.97
CA PHE A 23 -3.96 3.46 8.38
C PHE A 23 -3.75 2.38 7.35
N ASP A 24 -2.66 2.50 6.59
CA ASP A 24 -2.29 1.46 5.66
C ASP A 24 -1.84 0.20 6.41
N TYR A 25 -2.70 -0.83 6.43
CA TYR A 25 -2.45 -2.04 7.21
C TYR A 25 -1.32 -2.92 6.67
N ASP A 26 -0.76 -2.64 5.49
CA ASP A 26 0.43 -3.33 4.97
C ASP A 26 1.75 -2.70 5.47
N LEU A 27 1.69 -1.64 6.30
CA LEU A 27 2.88 -1.01 6.85
C LEU A 27 3.54 -1.87 7.94
N THR A 28 4.87 -1.80 7.98
CA THR A 28 5.68 -2.37 9.08
C THR A 28 5.41 -1.66 10.41
N TRP A 29 5.09 -0.36 10.37
CA TRP A 29 4.84 0.46 11.54
C TRP A 29 3.93 1.65 11.20
N ALA A 30 3.02 1.98 12.10
CA ALA A 30 2.15 3.16 12.03
C ALA A 30 2.03 3.80 13.42
N GLY A 31 1.97 5.13 13.44
CA GLY A 31 1.79 5.95 14.63
C GLY A 31 0.53 6.78 14.56
N PHE A 32 -0.05 7.05 15.72
CA PHE A 32 -1.21 7.92 15.87
C PHE A 32 -0.99 8.85 17.05
N PHE A 33 -1.44 10.09 16.90
CA PHE A 33 -1.57 11.04 17.99
C PHE A 33 -3.04 11.33 18.17
N PHE A 34 -3.55 11.25 19.40
CA PHE A 34 -4.96 11.51 19.65
C PHE A 34 -5.16 12.16 21.02
N ALA A 35 -6.20 12.98 21.11
CA ALA A 35 -6.63 13.61 22.35
C ALA A 35 -7.39 12.60 23.24
N SER A 36 -7.52 12.93 24.52
CA SER A 36 -8.19 12.09 25.52
C SER A 36 -9.68 11.83 25.22
N ASP A 37 -10.32 12.73 24.47
CA ASP A 37 -11.73 12.64 24.10
C ASP A 37 -12.02 11.66 22.97
N GLY A 38 -11.01 11.29 22.17
CA GLY A 38 -11.30 10.56 20.96
C GLY A 38 -10.54 11.00 19.72
N THR A 39 -10.25 12.29 19.66
CA THR A 39 -9.91 12.98 18.41
C THR A 39 -8.56 12.54 17.89
N ILE A 40 -8.49 12.07 16.64
CA ILE A 40 -7.22 11.86 15.95
C ILE A 40 -6.61 13.22 15.61
N LEU A 41 -5.47 13.53 16.25
CA LEU A 41 -4.70 14.75 16.04
C LEU A 41 -3.70 14.60 14.88
N GLY A 42 -3.32 13.38 14.54
CA GLY A 42 -2.51 13.10 13.35
C GLY A 42 -2.08 11.64 13.29
N ARG A 43 -1.61 11.24 12.13
CA ARG A 43 -1.01 9.95 11.84
C ARG A 43 0.50 10.14 11.69
N PHE A 44 1.25 9.04 11.67
CA PHE A 44 2.65 9.06 11.29
C PHE A 44 3.06 7.69 10.73
N GLY A 45 3.97 7.69 9.78
CA GLY A 45 4.38 6.49 9.06
C GLY A 45 4.16 6.63 7.56
N GLY A 46 3.86 5.50 6.92
CA GLY A 46 3.69 5.42 5.48
C GLY A 46 4.96 4.96 4.77
N ARG A 47 4.77 4.51 3.52
CA ARG A 47 5.79 3.85 2.71
C ARG A 47 5.52 4.09 1.23
N ASP A 48 6.58 4.12 0.42
CA ASP A 48 6.51 3.91 -1.02
C ASP A 48 7.13 2.56 -1.43
N GLY A 49 6.98 2.16 -2.69
CA GLY A 49 7.50 0.88 -3.19
C GLY A 49 8.99 0.65 -2.88
N PRO A 50 9.88 1.62 -3.17
CA PRO A 50 11.32 1.44 -3.01
C PRO A 50 11.83 1.20 -1.59
N SER A 51 11.31 1.88 -0.56
CA SER A 51 11.90 1.83 0.79
C SER A 51 10.84 1.72 1.89
N PRO A 52 10.99 0.76 2.83
CA PRO A 52 10.07 0.61 3.96
C PRO A 52 10.14 1.73 5.00
N ASP A 53 11.20 2.52 4.98
CA ASP A 53 11.60 3.43 6.05
C ASP A 53 11.80 4.88 5.61
N LYS A 54 11.63 5.19 4.31
CA LYS A 54 11.80 6.54 3.74
C LYS A 54 11.10 7.63 4.55
N TYR A 55 9.86 7.37 5.00
CA TYR A 55 9.06 8.33 5.77
C TYR A 55 9.09 8.09 7.28
N LEU A 56 9.88 7.12 7.77
CA LEU A 56 10.05 6.79 9.19
C LEU A 56 11.25 7.51 9.81
N THR A 57 11.33 8.83 9.62
CA THR A 57 12.47 9.63 10.10
C THR A 57 12.20 10.18 11.50
N LEU A 58 13.25 10.28 12.34
CA LEU A 58 13.15 10.94 13.65
C LEU A 58 12.77 12.43 13.55
N PRO A 59 13.32 13.24 12.62
CA PRO A 59 12.87 14.62 12.42
C PRO A 59 11.39 14.71 12.03
N GLY A 60 10.93 13.84 11.13
CA GLY A 60 9.52 13.79 10.71
C GLY A 60 8.59 13.43 11.86
N LEU A 61 8.98 12.45 12.69
CA LEU A 61 8.22 12.09 13.89
C LEU A 61 8.09 13.28 14.85
N LYS A 62 9.20 14.00 15.10
CA LYS A 62 9.19 15.20 15.93
C LYS A 62 8.28 16.29 15.36
N HIS A 63 8.29 16.50 14.05
CA HIS A 63 7.40 17.46 13.39
C HIS A 63 5.93 17.09 13.63
N ALA A 64 5.53 15.85 13.34
CA ALA A 64 4.16 15.38 13.51
C ALA A 64 3.71 15.43 14.99
N MET A 65 4.57 15.02 15.93
CA MET A 65 4.32 15.14 17.36
C MET A 65 4.10 16.59 17.80
N LYS A 66 4.89 17.53 17.27
CA LYS A 66 4.75 18.96 17.62
C LYS A 66 3.39 19.48 17.14
N SER A 67 3.00 19.16 15.91
CA SER A 67 1.70 19.55 15.38
C SER A 67 0.55 19.01 16.23
N ALA A 68 0.63 17.75 16.67
CA ALA A 68 -0.38 17.15 17.54
C ALA A 68 -0.45 17.85 18.92
N ILE A 69 0.69 18.14 19.54
CA ILE A 69 0.74 18.88 20.83
C ILE A 69 0.12 20.27 20.68
N ASP A 70 0.51 21.02 19.64
CA ASP A 70 0.04 22.39 19.43
C ASP A 70 -1.48 22.47 19.17
N ARG A 71 -2.06 21.39 18.64
CA ARG A 71 -3.49 21.27 18.31
C ARG A 71 -4.33 20.64 19.42
N ASN A 72 -3.71 20.01 20.42
CA ASN A 72 -4.44 19.37 21.51
C ASN A 72 -5.28 20.40 22.28
N GLY A 73 -6.53 20.05 22.61
CA GLY A 73 -7.48 20.93 23.29
C GLY A 73 -8.14 22.01 22.40
N ARG A 74 -7.80 22.08 21.11
CA ARG A 74 -8.55 22.90 20.15
C ARG A 74 -9.79 22.14 19.64
N PRO A 75 -10.90 22.81 19.30
CA PRO A 75 -12.04 22.15 18.68
C PRO A 75 -11.61 21.39 17.42
N ALA A 76 -11.93 20.09 17.39
CA ALA A 76 -11.71 19.27 16.21
C ALA A 76 -12.72 19.64 15.13
N GLY A 77 -12.27 19.78 13.88
CA GLY A 77 -13.19 19.75 12.74
C GLY A 77 -13.88 18.38 12.65
N LYS A 78 -15.03 18.30 11.97
CA LYS A 78 -15.67 17.00 11.70
C LYS A 78 -14.67 16.09 10.96
N PRO A 79 -14.40 14.86 11.44
CA PRO A 79 -13.51 13.93 10.77
C PRO A 79 -13.91 13.72 9.30
N MET A 80 -12.94 13.46 8.43
CA MET A 80 -13.25 12.84 7.15
C MET A 80 -13.77 11.44 7.43
N GLU A 81 -15.04 11.22 7.16
CA GLU A 81 -15.63 9.90 7.19
C GLU A 81 -15.26 9.18 5.90
N THR A 82 -14.74 7.98 6.03
CA THR A 82 -14.40 7.12 4.90
C THR A 82 -15.65 6.38 4.45
N ALA A 83 -15.66 5.79 3.25
CA ALA A 83 -16.70 4.83 2.88
C ALA A 83 -16.75 3.61 3.84
N LEU A 84 -15.73 3.42 4.70
CA LEU A 84 -15.79 2.45 5.79
C LEU A 84 -16.84 2.89 6.83
N SER A 85 -17.09 4.19 7.04
CA SER A 85 -18.15 4.74 7.92
C SER A 85 -19.53 4.11 7.67
N GLU A 86 -19.90 3.87 6.41
CA GLU A 86 -21.21 3.30 6.06
C GLU A 86 -21.30 1.77 6.22
N THR A 87 -20.17 1.06 6.06
CA THR A 87 -20.09 -0.40 6.34
C THR A 87 -19.78 -0.71 7.82
N ALA A 88 -19.31 0.30 8.55
CA ALA A 88 -18.76 0.23 9.89
C ALA A 88 -19.79 0.03 11.00
N ASP A 89 -21.08 0.27 10.75
CA ASP A 89 -22.12 0.01 11.76
C ASP A 89 -22.21 -1.48 12.14
N LYS A 90 -21.66 -2.40 11.32
CA LYS A 90 -21.66 -3.85 11.60
C LYS A 90 -20.27 -4.48 11.82
N ILE A 91 -19.21 -3.89 11.28
CA ILE A 91 -17.84 -4.42 11.41
C ILE A 91 -16.97 -3.36 12.07
N ARG A 92 -16.74 -3.51 13.37
CA ARG A 92 -15.97 -2.57 14.18
C ARG A 92 -14.54 -3.05 14.40
N HIS A 93 -14.35 -4.36 14.50
CA HIS A 93 -13.08 -5.01 14.76
C HIS A 93 -12.77 -6.04 13.67
N VAL A 94 -11.54 -6.55 13.65
CA VAL A 94 -11.15 -7.58 12.67
C VAL A 94 -11.91 -8.88 12.88
N GLU A 95 -12.26 -9.17 14.13
CA GLU A 95 -12.95 -10.38 14.56
C GLU A 95 -14.40 -10.41 14.07
N ASP A 96 -14.98 -9.26 13.75
CA ASP A 96 -16.35 -9.15 13.24
C ASP A 96 -16.44 -9.67 11.78
N TYR A 97 -15.31 -9.78 11.05
CA TYR A 97 -15.30 -10.44 9.75
C TYR A 97 -15.51 -11.95 9.90
N PRO A 98 -16.44 -12.57 9.16
CA PRO A 98 -16.67 -14.02 9.24
C PRO A 98 -15.42 -14.87 8.96
N ALA A 99 -14.53 -14.40 8.07
CA ALA A 99 -13.29 -15.07 7.70
C ALA A 99 -12.25 -15.11 8.84
N SER A 100 -12.39 -14.24 9.86
CA SER A 100 -11.50 -14.25 11.04
C SER A 100 -11.58 -15.57 11.83
N ARG A 101 -12.70 -16.30 11.73
CA ARG A 101 -12.93 -17.60 12.38
C ARG A 101 -11.96 -18.71 11.92
N ARG A 102 -11.23 -18.50 10.83
CA ARG A 102 -10.14 -19.40 10.40
C ARG A 102 -8.94 -19.34 11.34
N LEU A 103 -8.79 -18.23 12.08
CA LEU A 103 -7.75 -18.09 13.09
C LEU A 103 -8.19 -18.74 14.40
N LYS A 104 -7.24 -19.35 15.11
CA LYS A 104 -7.47 -19.82 16.48
C LYS A 104 -7.81 -18.62 17.37
N ALA A 105 -8.70 -18.82 18.35
CA ALA A 105 -9.18 -17.74 19.22
C ALA A 105 -8.04 -16.92 19.88
N ASN A 106 -6.94 -17.59 20.24
CA ASN A 106 -5.77 -17.00 20.88
C ASN A 106 -4.63 -16.60 19.92
N ALA A 107 -4.78 -16.78 18.59
CA ALA A 107 -3.74 -16.42 17.63
C ALA A 107 -3.68 -14.91 17.42
N CYS A 108 -2.49 -14.29 17.34
CA CYS A 108 -2.39 -12.88 16.97
C CYS A 108 -3.02 -12.61 15.59
N ILE A 109 -3.63 -11.43 15.44
CA ILE A 109 -4.08 -10.91 14.14
C ILE A 109 -3.09 -9.85 13.70
N HIS A 110 -2.43 -10.08 12.57
CA HIS A 110 -1.49 -9.14 11.98
C HIS A 110 -2.24 -8.05 11.19
N CYS A 111 -1.66 -6.85 11.11
CA CYS A 111 -2.27 -5.69 10.42
C CYS A 111 -2.73 -6.03 9.00
N HIS A 112 -1.86 -6.56 8.15
CA HIS A 112 -2.20 -6.82 6.74
C HIS A 112 -3.40 -7.76 6.55
N GLN A 113 -3.70 -8.62 7.53
CA GLN A 113 -4.84 -9.53 7.48
C GLN A 113 -6.19 -8.78 7.46
N VAL A 114 -6.22 -7.52 7.92
CA VAL A 114 -7.42 -6.67 7.80
C VAL A 114 -7.84 -6.54 6.33
N TYR A 115 -6.89 -6.33 5.41
CA TYR A 115 -7.21 -6.27 3.97
C TYR A 115 -7.65 -7.61 3.41
N ASP A 116 -7.09 -8.71 3.90
CA ASP A 116 -7.47 -10.05 3.49
C ASP A 116 -8.93 -10.34 3.88
N PHE A 117 -9.29 -10.06 5.13
CA PHE A 117 -10.65 -10.26 5.63
C PHE A 117 -11.66 -9.31 4.97
N ARG A 118 -11.28 -8.05 4.72
CA ARG A 118 -12.09 -7.09 3.95
C ARG A 118 -12.39 -7.61 2.56
N ARG A 119 -11.37 -8.10 1.85
CA ARG A 119 -11.51 -8.64 0.50
C ARG A 119 -12.38 -9.90 0.49
N ASP A 120 -12.19 -10.80 1.44
CA ASP A 120 -13.03 -11.99 1.61
C ASP A 120 -14.50 -11.62 1.86
N TYR A 121 -14.75 -10.61 2.69
CA TYR A 121 -16.09 -10.11 2.96
C TYR A 121 -16.72 -9.48 1.71
N ALA A 122 -16.01 -8.59 1.00
CA ALA A 122 -16.50 -7.99 -0.24
C ALA A 122 -16.82 -9.06 -1.31
N ARG A 123 -15.97 -10.09 -1.43
CA ARG A 123 -16.23 -11.24 -2.31
C ARG A 123 -17.47 -12.01 -1.89
N SER A 124 -17.66 -12.26 -0.59
CA SER A 124 -18.87 -12.96 -0.08
C SER A 124 -20.17 -12.18 -0.34
N LYS A 125 -20.07 -10.86 -0.58
CA LYS A 125 -21.18 -9.97 -0.90
C LYS A 125 -21.28 -9.65 -2.40
N ASN A 126 -20.39 -10.19 -3.24
CA ASN A 126 -20.26 -9.83 -4.65
C ASN A 126 -20.04 -8.32 -4.90
N THR A 127 -19.41 -7.62 -3.95
CA THR A 127 -19.10 -6.17 -4.05
C THR A 127 -17.62 -5.89 -4.26
N PHE A 128 -16.80 -6.94 -4.41
CA PHE A 128 -15.37 -6.77 -4.67
C PHE A 128 -15.14 -6.21 -6.07
N THR A 129 -14.40 -5.11 -6.16
CA THR A 129 -13.90 -4.55 -7.42
C THR A 129 -12.37 -4.48 -7.39
N ARG A 130 -11.72 -4.47 -8.55
CA ARG A 130 -10.25 -4.46 -8.61
C ARG A 130 -9.68 -3.17 -8.04
N GLU A 131 -10.40 -2.07 -8.16
CA GLU A 131 -10.00 -0.74 -7.70
C GLU A 131 -9.78 -0.71 -6.18
N GLN A 132 -10.46 -1.58 -5.43
CA GLN A 132 -10.36 -1.69 -3.96
C GLN A 132 -8.98 -2.14 -3.46
N ILE A 133 -8.07 -2.61 -4.33
CA ILE A 133 -6.70 -2.97 -3.93
C ILE A 133 -5.74 -1.77 -3.88
N TRP A 134 -6.09 -0.66 -4.53
CA TRP A 134 -5.29 0.58 -4.52
C TRP A 134 -5.74 1.49 -3.38
N VAL A 135 -5.24 1.14 -2.20
CA VAL A 135 -5.44 1.86 -0.95
C VAL A 135 -4.23 2.73 -0.63
N TYR A 136 -4.45 3.83 0.12
CA TYR A 136 -3.39 4.78 0.51
C TYR A 136 -2.47 5.20 -0.64
N PRO A 137 -3.04 5.78 -1.73
CA PRO A 137 -2.28 6.14 -2.92
C PRO A 137 -1.20 7.18 -2.59
N LEU A 138 -0.14 7.17 -3.40
CA LEU A 138 1.01 8.04 -3.23
C LEU A 138 0.71 9.45 -3.73
N PRO A 139 1.25 10.52 -3.10
CA PRO A 139 1.16 11.87 -3.65
C PRO A 139 1.81 12.00 -5.03
N GLU A 140 2.80 11.15 -5.33
CA GLU A 140 3.43 11.06 -6.65
C GLU A 140 2.43 10.78 -7.77
N ASN A 141 1.31 10.13 -7.46
CA ASN A 141 0.24 9.87 -8.43
C ASN A 141 -0.45 11.17 -8.90
N LEU A 142 -0.46 12.21 -8.05
CA LEU A 142 -0.92 13.56 -8.39
C LEU A 142 0.24 14.46 -8.83
N GLY A 143 1.46 13.92 -8.85
CA GLY A 143 2.66 14.55 -9.38
C GLY A 143 3.42 15.43 -8.40
N PHE A 144 3.36 15.17 -7.10
CA PHE A 144 4.21 15.86 -6.12
C PHE A 144 4.88 14.88 -5.16
N SER A 145 6.04 15.27 -4.62
CA SER A 145 6.76 14.52 -3.59
C SER A 145 6.93 15.34 -2.33
N ILE A 146 7.11 14.64 -1.20
CA ILE A 146 7.15 15.23 0.13
C ILE A 146 8.52 15.02 0.78
N ASP A 147 8.96 16.01 1.55
CA ASP A 147 10.16 15.94 2.36
C ASP A 147 9.97 14.94 3.52
N PRO A 148 10.76 13.85 3.61
CA PRO A 148 10.60 12.87 4.68
C PRO A 148 10.96 13.39 6.08
N ASN A 149 11.60 14.56 6.22
CA ASN A 149 11.95 15.14 7.51
C ASN A 149 10.96 16.22 7.98
N GLN A 150 10.32 16.94 7.06
CA GLN A 150 9.25 17.90 7.39
C GLN A 150 7.84 17.33 7.22
N GLN A 151 7.69 16.30 6.39
CA GLN A 151 6.50 15.46 6.20
C GLN A 151 5.23 16.14 5.64
N ASN A 152 5.19 17.46 5.58
CA ASN A 152 4.15 18.23 4.89
C ASN A 152 4.70 19.22 3.85
N ARG A 153 6.02 19.28 3.67
CA ARG A 153 6.67 20.17 2.71
C ARG A 153 6.88 19.49 1.37
N ILE A 154 6.45 20.14 0.28
CA ILE A 154 6.65 19.66 -1.08
C ILE A 154 8.10 19.85 -1.51
N THR A 155 8.74 18.78 -2.01
CA THR A 155 10.12 18.83 -2.53
C THR A 155 10.16 19.04 -4.04
N SER A 156 9.18 18.48 -4.76
CA SER A 156 9.09 18.61 -6.22
C SER A 156 7.64 18.51 -6.68
N VAL A 157 7.37 19.14 -7.82
CA VAL A 157 6.10 19.03 -8.54
C VAL A 157 6.42 18.73 -10.00
N LYS A 158 5.88 17.63 -10.53
CA LYS A 158 6.05 17.19 -11.91
C LYS A 158 5.29 18.12 -12.84
N ALA A 159 5.93 18.58 -13.91
CA ALA A 159 5.27 19.37 -14.96
C ALA A 159 4.03 18.63 -15.52
N ASP A 160 3.01 19.39 -15.90
CA ASP A 160 1.74 18.92 -16.48
C ASP A 160 0.91 17.95 -15.60
N SER A 161 1.32 17.73 -14.36
CA SER A 161 0.59 16.92 -13.39
C SER A 161 -0.65 17.63 -12.83
N PRO A 162 -1.60 16.90 -12.21
CA PRO A 162 -2.71 17.51 -11.48
C PRO A 162 -2.27 18.55 -10.45
N ALA A 163 -1.22 18.26 -9.67
CA ALA A 163 -0.67 19.19 -8.68
C ALA A 163 -0.11 20.46 -9.34
N ALA A 164 0.64 20.33 -10.44
CA ALA A 164 1.17 21.50 -11.17
C ALA A 164 0.04 22.38 -11.73
N LYS A 165 -1.01 21.78 -12.29
CA LYS A 165 -2.18 22.48 -12.83
C LYS A 165 -2.97 23.22 -11.75
N ALA A 166 -3.05 22.65 -10.55
CA ALA A 166 -3.62 23.30 -9.37
C ALA A 166 -2.71 24.39 -8.78
N GLY A 167 -1.50 24.55 -9.30
CA GLY A 167 -0.57 25.61 -8.92
C GLY A 167 0.33 25.30 -7.73
N LEU A 168 0.42 24.03 -7.29
CA LEU A 168 1.39 23.58 -6.29
C LEU A 168 2.82 23.76 -6.82
N LYS A 169 3.75 24.05 -5.92
CA LYS A 169 5.17 24.26 -6.20
C LYS A 169 6.04 23.62 -5.12
N ALA A 170 7.30 23.38 -5.44
CA ALA A 170 8.30 23.02 -4.44
C ALA A 170 8.37 24.11 -3.34
N ALA A 171 8.68 23.68 -2.12
CA ALA A 171 8.69 24.46 -0.89
C ALA A 171 7.32 24.91 -0.35
N ASP A 172 6.20 24.55 -1.00
CA ASP A 172 4.89 24.69 -0.38
C ASP A 172 4.76 23.78 0.84
N GLU A 173 4.08 24.26 1.87
CA GLU A 173 3.76 23.48 3.07
C GLU A 173 2.27 23.15 3.08
N LEU A 174 1.92 21.89 2.91
CA LEU A 174 0.55 21.41 2.97
C LEU A 174 0.00 21.57 4.39
N ILE A 175 -1.21 22.10 4.48
CA ILE A 175 -1.92 22.30 5.76
C ILE A 175 -3.18 21.46 5.81
N PHE A 176 -3.94 21.40 4.71
CA PHE A 176 -5.12 20.55 4.62
C PHE A 176 -5.22 19.88 3.25
N ILE A 177 -5.71 18.64 3.25
CA ILE A 177 -6.31 18.00 2.07
C ILE A 177 -7.75 17.69 2.46
N ASP A 178 -8.69 18.32 1.76
CA ASP A 178 -10.08 18.49 2.16
C ASP A 178 -10.22 18.92 3.63
N ARG A 179 -10.73 18.05 4.50
CA ARG A 179 -10.92 18.32 5.93
C ARG A 179 -9.79 17.75 6.80
N GLU A 180 -8.86 16.99 6.23
CA GLU A 180 -7.76 16.39 6.97
C GLU A 180 -6.59 17.36 7.11
N HIS A 181 -6.19 17.60 8.36
CA HIS A 181 -4.99 18.38 8.65
C HIS A 181 -3.74 17.57 8.33
N ILE A 182 -2.80 18.18 7.62
CA ILE A 182 -1.58 17.54 7.19
C ILE A 182 -0.42 17.93 8.09
N ALA A 183 0.08 16.97 8.86
CA ALA A 183 1.32 17.09 9.64
C ALA A 183 2.33 15.98 9.32
N SER A 184 1.91 14.97 8.58
CA SER A 184 2.72 13.81 8.22
C SER A 184 2.43 13.29 6.81
N PHE A 185 3.33 12.47 6.28
CA PHE A 185 3.07 11.72 5.06
C PHE A 185 1.88 10.76 5.20
N ALA A 186 1.68 10.17 6.39
CA ALA A 186 0.56 9.29 6.67
C ALA A 186 -0.81 10.02 6.63
N ASP A 187 -0.86 11.29 7.04
CA ASP A 187 -2.07 12.12 6.90
C ASP A 187 -2.38 12.36 5.42
N ILE A 188 -1.35 12.61 4.60
CA ILE A 188 -1.51 12.78 3.14
C ILE A 188 -2.06 11.49 2.53
N GLN A 189 -1.44 10.34 2.82
CA GLN A 189 -1.91 9.06 2.29
C GLN A 189 -3.33 8.73 2.75
N HIS A 190 -3.70 9.07 3.99
CA HIS A 190 -5.06 8.88 4.49
C HIS A 190 -6.05 9.79 3.75
N ALA A 191 -5.76 11.08 3.63
CA ALA A 191 -6.62 12.04 2.93
C ALA A 191 -6.84 11.64 1.46
N LEU A 192 -5.79 11.14 0.81
CA LEU A 192 -5.89 10.60 -0.54
C LEU A 192 -6.61 9.23 -0.59
N HIS A 193 -6.49 8.40 0.46
CA HIS A 193 -7.22 7.14 0.53
C HIS A 193 -8.73 7.34 0.54
N VAL A 194 -9.21 8.41 1.19
CA VAL A 194 -10.64 8.73 1.37
C VAL A 194 -11.23 9.57 0.25
N ALA A 195 -10.38 10.13 -0.64
CA ALA A 195 -10.78 10.90 -1.81
C ALA A 195 -11.67 10.08 -2.78
N PRO A 196 -12.40 10.69 -3.72
CA PRO A 196 -13.14 9.92 -4.72
C PRO A 196 -12.20 9.20 -5.72
N ASN A 197 -12.75 8.22 -6.45
CA ASN A 197 -11.99 7.50 -7.49
C ASN A 197 -11.73 8.36 -8.74
N GLU A 198 -12.52 9.41 -8.93
CA GLU A 198 -12.40 10.42 -9.98
C GLU A 198 -13.05 11.74 -9.51
N GLY A 199 -12.72 12.87 -10.14
CA GLY A 199 -13.27 14.19 -9.79
C GLY A 199 -12.20 15.15 -9.31
N SER A 200 -12.38 15.77 -8.15
CA SER A 200 -11.37 16.65 -7.56
C SER A 200 -11.31 16.53 -6.03
N ILE A 201 -10.22 17.04 -5.46
CA ILE A 201 -10.06 17.21 -4.01
C ILE A 201 -9.38 18.53 -3.69
N ARG A 202 -9.86 19.24 -2.67
CA ARG A 202 -9.32 20.53 -2.27
C ARG A 202 -8.01 20.38 -1.53
N PHE A 203 -6.99 21.12 -1.94
CA PHE A 203 -5.73 21.25 -1.23
C PHE A 203 -5.62 22.66 -0.65
N THR A 204 -5.09 22.77 0.58
CA THR A 204 -4.72 24.03 1.21
C THR A 204 -3.25 23.99 1.61
N TRP A 205 -2.50 25.03 1.25
CA TRP A 205 -1.07 25.11 1.57
C TRP A 205 -0.64 26.54 1.94
N MET A 206 0.51 26.63 2.59
CA MET A 206 1.21 27.89 2.83
C MET A 206 2.32 28.07 1.80
N ARG A 207 2.42 29.29 1.27
CA ARG A 207 3.54 29.75 0.43
C ARG A 207 3.91 31.16 0.83
N ASN A 208 5.15 31.37 1.27
CA ASN A 208 5.66 32.68 1.70
C ASN A 208 4.73 33.38 2.71
N GLY A 209 4.25 32.63 3.71
CA GLY A 209 3.34 33.14 4.75
C GLY A 209 1.91 33.41 4.30
N LYS A 210 1.55 33.15 3.04
CA LYS A 210 0.19 33.29 2.52
C LYS A 210 -0.47 31.92 2.41
N ARG A 211 -1.74 31.85 2.82
CA ARG A 211 -2.60 30.68 2.63
C ARG A 211 -3.10 30.67 1.18
N ASN A 212 -3.00 29.52 0.54
CA ASN A 212 -3.49 29.25 -0.80
C ASN A 212 -4.39 28.01 -0.76
N GLU A 213 -5.34 27.94 -1.68
CA GLU A 213 -6.20 26.78 -1.86
C GLU A 213 -6.53 26.57 -3.34
N ALA A 214 -6.69 25.32 -3.74
CA ALA A 214 -7.10 24.94 -5.09
C ALA A 214 -7.71 23.54 -5.10
N GLU A 215 -8.60 23.28 -6.06
CA GLU A 215 -9.05 21.92 -6.38
C GLU A 215 -7.98 21.22 -7.22
N VAL A 216 -7.57 20.03 -6.80
CA VAL A 216 -6.65 19.14 -7.53
C VAL A 216 -7.46 18.08 -8.25
N ASP A 217 -7.25 17.98 -9.57
CA ASP A 217 -7.93 17.00 -10.42
C ASP A 217 -7.52 15.56 -10.07
N LEU A 218 -8.50 14.66 -10.04
CA LEU A 218 -8.37 13.23 -9.78
C LEU A 218 -8.80 12.49 -11.05
N PRO A 219 -7.88 12.25 -12.01
CA PRO A 219 -8.22 11.58 -13.25
C PRO A 219 -8.58 10.11 -13.02
N ALA A 220 -9.26 9.48 -13.98
CA ALA A 220 -9.56 8.05 -13.90
C ALA A 220 -8.29 7.22 -13.60
N ARG A 221 -8.41 6.29 -12.65
CA ARG A 221 -7.31 5.39 -12.23
C ARG A 221 -6.12 6.09 -11.58
N TRP A 222 -6.26 7.34 -11.10
CA TRP A 222 -5.17 8.07 -10.42
C TRP A 222 -4.61 7.34 -9.20
N ARG A 223 -5.36 6.42 -8.58
CA ARG A 223 -4.91 5.65 -7.41
C ARG A 223 -3.85 4.60 -7.74
N GLU A 224 -3.69 4.25 -9.01
CA GLU A 224 -2.80 3.17 -9.40
C GLU A 224 -1.34 3.49 -9.14
N THR A 225 -0.67 2.57 -8.45
CA THR A 225 0.75 2.63 -8.15
C THR A 225 1.30 1.22 -7.97
N ASP A 226 2.61 1.10 -7.74
CA ASP A 226 3.22 -0.17 -7.40
C ASP A 226 2.76 -0.63 -6.00
N ILE A 227 1.98 -1.71 -5.99
CA ILE A 227 1.44 -2.36 -4.80
C ILE A 227 2.14 -3.69 -4.49
N SER A 228 3.21 -4.04 -5.22
CA SER A 228 3.82 -5.36 -5.12
C SER A 228 4.51 -5.65 -3.80
N TRP A 229 4.87 -4.60 -3.07
CA TRP A 229 5.49 -4.70 -1.74
C TRP A 229 4.49 -5.05 -0.63
N ARG A 230 3.18 -4.97 -0.91
CA ARG A 230 2.11 -5.20 0.07
C ARG A 230 1.93 -6.67 0.37
N GLU A 231 1.98 -7.04 1.65
CA GLU A 231 1.81 -8.43 2.08
C GLU A 231 0.40 -8.96 1.71
N SER A 232 -0.61 -8.11 1.79
CA SER A 232 -1.98 -8.44 1.40
C SER A 232 -2.13 -8.88 -0.07
N MET A 233 -1.17 -8.56 -0.95
CA MET A 233 -1.20 -8.99 -2.36
C MET A 233 -0.89 -10.47 -2.53
N TRP A 234 -0.19 -11.11 -1.58
CA TRP A 234 0.02 -12.56 -1.63
C TRP A 234 -1.30 -13.33 -1.58
N ASN A 235 -2.32 -12.74 -0.95
CA ASN A 235 -3.67 -13.29 -0.80
C ASN A 235 -4.66 -12.83 -1.89
N LEU A 236 -4.19 -12.06 -2.89
CA LEU A 236 -4.97 -11.77 -4.09
C LEU A 236 -4.93 -12.97 -5.04
N GLU A 237 -6.06 -13.24 -5.68
CA GLU A 237 -6.21 -14.37 -6.61
C GLU A 237 -6.09 -13.90 -8.07
N PRO A 238 -5.58 -14.74 -8.97
CA PRO A 238 -5.02 -16.07 -8.73
C PRO A 238 -3.59 -16.06 -8.13
N SER A 239 -3.17 -17.19 -7.55
CA SER A 239 -1.76 -17.35 -7.21
C SER A 239 -0.90 -17.51 -8.45
N ALA A 240 0.24 -16.82 -8.53
CA ALA A 240 1.24 -17.03 -9.57
C ALA A 240 1.98 -18.36 -9.39
N SER A 241 1.90 -18.97 -8.21
CA SER A 241 2.54 -20.26 -7.88
C SER A 241 4.07 -20.31 -8.08
N VAL A 242 4.72 -19.18 -8.35
CA VAL A 242 6.17 -19.02 -8.40
C VAL A 242 6.56 -17.78 -7.61
N TYR A 243 7.72 -17.84 -6.98
CA TYR A 243 8.29 -16.75 -6.20
C TYR A 243 9.75 -17.05 -5.88
N GLY A 244 10.52 -16.05 -5.46
CA GLY A 244 11.89 -16.29 -5.04
C GLY A 244 12.73 -15.02 -4.98
N LYS A 245 14.05 -15.18 -5.02
CA LYS A 245 14.96 -14.04 -4.94
C LYS A 245 15.25 -13.53 -6.35
N ASP A 246 15.06 -12.23 -6.58
CA ASP A 246 15.49 -11.58 -7.83
C ASP A 246 16.97 -11.84 -8.10
N LEU A 247 17.30 -12.08 -9.37
CA LEU A 247 18.68 -12.12 -9.81
C LEU A 247 19.25 -10.70 -9.80
N THR A 248 20.51 -10.61 -9.41
CA THR A 248 21.30 -9.38 -9.55
C THR A 248 21.56 -9.06 -11.02
N GLU A 249 21.88 -7.81 -11.31
CA GLU A 249 22.29 -7.35 -12.64
C GLU A 249 23.46 -8.16 -13.22
N ALA A 250 24.42 -8.54 -12.38
CA ALA A 250 25.56 -9.36 -12.77
C ALA A 250 25.14 -10.80 -13.14
N GLU A 251 24.25 -11.42 -12.36
CA GLU A 251 23.69 -12.74 -12.67
C GLU A 251 22.91 -12.69 -13.98
N LYS A 252 22.04 -11.69 -14.19
CA LYS A 252 21.29 -11.52 -15.44
C LYS A 252 22.23 -11.38 -16.64
N LYS A 253 23.25 -10.52 -16.54
CA LYS A 253 24.27 -10.34 -17.59
C LYS A 253 25.00 -11.64 -17.92
N SER A 254 25.38 -12.44 -16.91
CA SER A 254 26.05 -13.74 -17.12
C SER A 254 25.18 -14.76 -17.87
N LEU A 255 23.86 -14.58 -17.85
CA LEU A 255 22.87 -15.41 -18.54
C LEU A 255 22.41 -14.81 -19.87
N GLY A 256 22.98 -13.67 -20.29
CA GLY A 256 22.56 -12.96 -21.50
C GLY A 256 21.19 -12.28 -21.40
N LEU A 257 20.70 -12.03 -20.19
CA LEU A 257 19.41 -11.38 -19.94
C LEU A 257 19.57 -9.85 -19.82
N LYS A 258 18.53 -9.10 -20.19
CA LYS A 258 18.49 -7.65 -19.96
C LYS A 258 18.46 -7.37 -18.45
N ALA A 259 19.05 -6.25 -18.06
CA ALA A 259 19.06 -5.75 -16.68
C ALA A 259 17.65 -5.70 -16.05
N THR A 260 16.71 -5.13 -16.80
CA THR A 260 15.34 -4.90 -16.34
C THR A 260 14.43 -6.12 -16.50
N GLN A 261 14.86 -7.17 -17.22
CA GLN A 261 14.04 -8.36 -17.46
C GLN A 261 13.71 -9.08 -16.15
N VAL A 262 12.48 -9.58 -16.04
CA VAL A 262 12.09 -10.46 -14.94
C VAL A 262 12.96 -11.72 -14.93
N ALA A 263 13.69 -11.90 -13.84
CA ALA A 263 14.46 -13.10 -13.61
C ALA A 263 14.64 -13.29 -12.10
N PHE A 264 14.11 -14.38 -11.54
CA PHE A 264 14.27 -14.69 -10.12
C PHE A 264 14.45 -16.19 -9.89
N ARG A 265 15.20 -16.51 -8.85
CA ARG A 265 15.52 -17.88 -8.45
C ARG A 265 14.42 -18.41 -7.55
N GLN A 266 13.69 -19.43 -8.02
CA GLN A 266 12.60 -20.07 -7.30
C GLN A 266 13.03 -20.48 -5.89
N GLY A 267 12.25 -20.05 -4.92
CA GLY A 267 12.48 -20.30 -3.50
C GLY A 267 12.34 -21.77 -3.10
N ASP A 268 12.65 -22.03 -1.84
CA ASP A 268 12.74 -23.38 -1.28
C ASP A 268 11.44 -24.15 -1.29
N TYR A 269 10.34 -23.48 -0.95
CA TYR A 269 9.01 -24.05 -1.09
C TYR A 269 8.49 -23.78 -2.51
N VAL A 270 8.14 -24.85 -3.21
CA VAL A 270 7.54 -24.76 -4.55
C VAL A 270 6.05 -25.04 -4.40
N PRO A 271 5.17 -24.08 -4.70
CA PRO A 271 3.73 -24.27 -4.60
C PRO A 271 3.25 -25.47 -5.43
N PRO A 272 2.25 -26.25 -4.96
CA PRO A 272 1.84 -27.50 -5.60
C PRO A 272 1.55 -27.38 -7.10
N ALA A 273 0.87 -26.32 -7.54
CA ALA A 273 0.56 -26.13 -8.96
C ALA A 273 1.83 -26.00 -9.84
N ALA A 274 2.87 -25.31 -9.35
CA ALA A 274 4.14 -25.19 -10.05
C ALA A 274 4.97 -26.48 -9.95
N ALA A 275 4.97 -27.13 -8.79
CA ALA A 275 5.66 -28.40 -8.59
C ALA A 275 5.10 -29.51 -9.49
N SER A 276 3.77 -29.62 -9.60
CA SER A 276 3.09 -30.56 -10.50
C SER A 276 3.36 -30.26 -11.98
N ALA A 277 3.62 -29.00 -12.33
CA ALA A 277 4.05 -28.60 -13.67
C ALA A 277 5.56 -28.79 -13.92
N GLY A 278 6.30 -29.28 -12.92
CA GLY A 278 7.70 -29.63 -13.03
C GLY A 278 8.70 -28.56 -12.63
N ILE A 279 8.26 -27.41 -12.09
CA ILE A 279 9.14 -26.39 -11.49
C ILE A 279 9.72 -26.91 -10.17
N ARG A 280 10.96 -26.55 -9.86
CA ARG A 280 11.73 -27.01 -8.70
C ARG A 280 12.42 -25.84 -8.01
N LYS A 281 12.80 -26.04 -6.74
CA LYS A 281 13.68 -25.14 -5.99
C LYS A 281 14.93 -24.82 -6.83
N GLY A 282 15.29 -23.54 -6.89
CA GLY A 282 16.51 -23.09 -7.55
C GLY A 282 16.39 -22.84 -9.06
N ASP A 283 15.28 -23.22 -9.71
CA ASP A 283 15.01 -22.82 -11.10
C ASP A 283 15.02 -21.31 -11.23
N ILE A 284 15.54 -20.79 -12.35
CA ILE A 284 15.51 -19.35 -12.63
C ILE A 284 14.29 -19.08 -13.50
N ILE A 285 13.24 -18.53 -12.92
CA ILE A 285 12.03 -18.16 -13.65
C ILE A 285 12.32 -16.91 -14.48
N LEU A 286 12.02 -16.96 -15.78
CA LEU A 286 12.29 -15.90 -16.76
C LEU A 286 11.04 -15.12 -17.19
N GLY A 287 9.88 -15.45 -16.62
CA GLY A 287 8.60 -14.82 -16.94
C GLY A 287 7.63 -15.78 -17.63
N ILE A 288 6.77 -15.21 -18.49
CA ILE A 288 5.70 -15.93 -19.21
C ILE A 288 6.08 -16.03 -20.68
N LYS A 289 5.91 -17.21 -21.27
CA LYS A 289 6.19 -17.46 -22.69
C LYS A 289 5.56 -16.41 -23.59
N GLY A 290 6.39 -15.82 -24.45
CA GLY A 290 5.98 -14.80 -25.42
C GLY A 290 5.72 -13.42 -24.84
N LYS A 291 6.07 -13.16 -23.57
CA LYS A 291 5.98 -11.83 -22.94
C LYS A 291 7.35 -11.34 -22.50
N GLU A 292 7.79 -10.23 -23.08
CA GLU A 292 8.91 -9.46 -22.52
C GLU A 292 8.40 -8.62 -21.35
N LEU A 293 8.80 -8.98 -20.13
CA LEU A 293 8.38 -8.32 -18.91
C LEU A 293 9.60 -7.71 -18.21
N GLU A 294 9.52 -6.41 -17.94
CA GLU A 294 10.55 -5.65 -17.24
C GLU A 294 10.05 -5.29 -15.84
N MET A 295 10.39 -6.13 -14.87
CA MET A 295 9.88 -6.05 -13.49
C MET A 295 10.64 -6.98 -12.55
N ASN A 296 10.55 -6.74 -11.26
CA ASN A 296 11.06 -7.65 -10.23
C ASN A 296 10.06 -8.79 -9.94
N MET A 297 10.46 -9.74 -9.08
CA MET A 297 9.67 -10.90 -8.70
C MET A 297 8.32 -10.55 -8.06
N LEU A 298 8.30 -9.55 -7.17
CA LEU A 298 7.06 -9.12 -6.50
C LEU A 298 6.08 -8.52 -7.52
N GLN A 299 6.58 -7.63 -8.37
CA GLN A 299 5.81 -7.00 -9.44
C GLN A 299 5.29 -8.05 -10.44
N PHE A 300 6.09 -9.06 -10.76
CA PHE A 300 5.65 -10.21 -11.56
C PHE A 300 4.50 -10.98 -10.90
N ASN A 301 4.58 -11.20 -9.60
CA ASN A 301 3.52 -11.89 -8.86
C ASN A 301 2.19 -11.13 -8.90
N VAL A 302 2.23 -9.81 -8.73
CA VAL A 302 1.07 -8.91 -8.88
C VAL A 302 0.61 -8.84 -10.34
N TYR A 303 1.52 -8.77 -11.31
CA TYR A 303 1.19 -8.80 -12.73
C TYR A 303 0.31 -10.00 -13.07
N VAL A 304 0.66 -11.20 -12.59
CA VAL A 304 -0.15 -12.40 -12.81
C VAL A 304 -1.55 -12.24 -12.18
N ARG A 305 -1.64 -11.70 -10.97
CA ARG A 305 -2.93 -11.46 -10.27
C ARG A 305 -3.85 -10.48 -10.99
N LEU A 306 -3.27 -9.46 -11.62
CA LEU A 306 -4.01 -8.42 -12.31
C LEU A 306 -4.39 -8.81 -13.74
N ASN A 307 -3.67 -9.74 -14.36
CA ASN A 307 -3.86 -10.05 -15.78
C ASN A 307 -4.49 -11.42 -16.05
N TYR A 308 -4.61 -12.28 -15.04
CA TYR A 308 -5.15 -13.62 -15.18
C TYR A 308 -6.24 -13.94 -14.15
N LYS A 309 -6.98 -15.02 -14.38
CA LYS A 309 -8.06 -15.54 -13.54
C LYS A 309 -7.71 -16.93 -13.00
N PRO A 310 -8.31 -17.33 -11.86
CA PRO A 310 -8.17 -18.70 -11.37
C PRO A 310 -8.63 -19.73 -12.40
N GLY A 311 -7.86 -20.80 -12.56
CA GLY A 311 -8.08 -21.87 -13.54
C GLY A 311 -7.42 -21.64 -14.89
N GLU A 312 -6.95 -20.44 -15.20
CA GLU A 312 -6.20 -20.19 -16.44
C GLU A 312 -4.83 -20.88 -16.42
N LYS A 313 -4.34 -21.27 -17.59
CA LYS A 313 -3.00 -21.85 -17.75
C LYS A 313 -2.02 -20.80 -18.23
N VAL A 314 -0.88 -20.72 -17.57
CA VAL A 314 0.26 -19.87 -17.94
C VAL A 314 1.46 -20.76 -18.19
N VAL A 315 2.18 -20.51 -19.29
CA VAL A 315 3.43 -21.20 -19.59
C VAL A 315 4.58 -20.35 -19.05
N TYR A 316 5.17 -20.77 -17.94
CA TYR A 316 6.38 -20.14 -17.42
C TYR A 316 7.61 -20.65 -18.15
N GLU A 317 8.49 -19.72 -18.50
CA GLU A 317 9.82 -20.03 -19.03
C GLU A 317 10.82 -19.98 -17.89
N PHE A 318 11.73 -20.95 -17.82
CA PHE A 318 12.74 -21.00 -16.76
C PHE A 318 14.05 -21.62 -17.22
N LEU A 319 15.13 -21.39 -16.47
CA LEU A 319 16.42 -22.07 -16.64
C LEU A 319 16.62 -23.11 -15.53
N ARG A 320 17.07 -24.29 -15.93
CA ARG A 320 17.57 -25.34 -15.02
C ARG A 320 18.85 -25.93 -15.59
N GLY A 321 19.95 -25.84 -14.83
CA GLY A 321 21.26 -26.30 -15.29
C GLY A 321 21.71 -25.62 -16.60
N GLY A 322 21.42 -24.32 -16.75
CA GLY A 322 21.72 -23.54 -17.95
C GLY A 322 20.82 -23.80 -19.16
N LYS A 323 19.92 -24.78 -19.11
CA LYS A 323 18.99 -25.11 -20.21
C LYS A 323 17.65 -24.41 -19.99
N ARG A 324 17.13 -23.82 -21.07
CA ARG A 324 15.80 -23.21 -21.10
C ARG A 324 14.72 -24.30 -21.18
N GLN A 325 13.70 -24.16 -20.34
CA GLN A 325 12.58 -25.08 -20.21
C GLN A 325 11.28 -24.29 -20.05
N GLU A 326 10.16 -24.98 -20.24
CA GLU A 326 8.82 -24.41 -20.11
C GLU A 326 7.97 -25.28 -19.18
N ALA A 327 7.09 -24.66 -18.41
CA ALA A 327 6.13 -25.35 -17.55
C ALA A 327 4.75 -24.70 -17.68
N ALA A 328 3.75 -25.49 -18.09
CA ALA A 328 2.36 -25.05 -18.12
C ALA A 328 1.74 -25.19 -16.73
N VAL A 329 1.60 -24.07 -16.01
CA VAL A 329 1.02 -24.01 -14.68
C VAL A 329 -0.44 -23.58 -14.77
N THR A 330 -1.33 -24.35 -14.15
CA THR A 330 -2.74 -23.93 -13.96
C THR A 330 -2.80 -23.06 -12.71
N LEU A 331 -3.20 -21.79 -12.86
CA LEU A 331 -3.19 -20.81 -11.79
C LEU A 331 -4.30 -21.13 -10.77
N PRO A 332 -3.98 -21.49 -9.51
CA PRO A 332 -4.98 -21.90 -8.56
C PRO A 332 -5.66 -20.69 -7.91
N LYS A 333 -6.87 -20.93 -7.38
CA LYS A 333 -7.42 -20.11 -6.29
C LYS A 333 -6.49 -20.24 -5.07
N LYS A 334 -6.51 -19.25 -4.18
CA LYS A 334 -5.78 -19.41 -2.93
C LYS A 334 -6.68 -20.18 -1.96
N THR A 335 -6.26 -21.39 -1.58
CA THR A 335 -6.90 -22.16 -0.52
C THR A 335 -6.30 -21.73 0.82
N PHE A 336 -7.17 -21.37 1.78
CA PHE A 336 -6.79 -21.03 3.15
C PHE A 336 -6.86 -22.24 4.07
#